data_AF-A0A0F7SME4-F1
#
_entry.id   AF-A0A0F7SME4-F1
#
_cell.length_a   1.000
_cell.length_b   1.000
_cell.length_c   1.000
_cell.angle_alpha   90.00
_cell.angle_beta   90.00
_cell.angle_gamma   90.00
#
_symmetry.space_group_name_H-M   'P 1'
#
loop_
_entity.id
_entity.type
_entity.pdbx_description
1 polymer ?
#
loop_
_entity_poly.entity_id
_entity_poly.type
_entity_poly.pdbx_seq_one_letter_code
_entity_poly.pdbx_strand_id
1 'polypeptide(L)'
;MDLYPGQSAKFEISCNRQFTKYRDPTNQSPLGEYACDTVGPLHTVLNFGEAVDDSKFGGCALAIAYESDVKKLKPEDFTIFSVNHSCVWYREISFEVPQDLPECDDEKGCHCTWNWIHTANNQNAEGRGEGYPFEMYQNMYRCRINNATGVQPVLTGKVAAECINGNGTETSGCLDGPKTPFVWSQAEGDNIVSQVCLSSLEYGFQNGAQNDIFDTKPDDDDDDNDDKDDNDKDKDEDEGEAKKDEDQKEGKPEDASGQPPYSPHESIDETGWAVPEISIGIPLVGSTLGFFLGRV
;
A
#
# COMPACT_ATOMS: atom_id res chain seq x y z
N MET A 1 -3.63 18.25 2.86
CA MET A 1 -4.32 17.53 3.94
C MET A 1 -3.56 17.79 5.22
N ASP A 2 -4.26 18.21 6.27
CA ASP A 2 -3.66 18.36 7.60
C ASP A 2 -3.75 17.02 8.34
N LEU A 3 -2.62 16.57 8.88
CA LEU A 3 -2.49 15.36 9.67
C LEU A 3 -2.04 15.73 11.08
N TYR A 4 -2.57 15.04 12.08
CA TYR A 4 -2.30 15.30 13.49
C TYR A 4 -1.77 14.03 14.14
N PRO A 5 -0.52 14.01 14.62
CA PRO A 5 0.06 12.83 15.26
C PRO A 5 -0.80 12.31 16.41
N GLY A 6 -0.93 10.98 16.50
CA GLY A 6 -1.74 10.28 17.50
C GLY A 6 -3.25 10.35 17.26
N GLN A 7 -3.70 10.88 16.13
CA GLN A 7 -5.12 11.00 15.78
C GLN A 7 -5.47 10.25 14.50
N SER A 8 -6.76 9.97 14.35
CA SER A 8 -7.33 9.39 13.14
C SER A 8 -7.59 10.47 12.09
N ALA A 9 -6.97 10.35 10.93
CA ALA A 9 -7.22 11.20 9.77
C ALA A 9 -8.32 10.59 8.88
N LYS A 10 -9.41 11.33 8.68
CA LYS A 10 -10.54 10.91 7.82
C LYS A 10 -10.32 11.32 6.37
N PHE A 11 -10.43 10.35 5.48
CA PHE A 11 -10.34 10.50 4.02
C PHE A 11 -11.69 10.18 3.37
N GLU A 12 -11.92 10.76 2.20
CA GLU A 12 -13.02 10.37 1.32
C GLU A 12 -12.44 9.73 0.06
N ILE A 13 -12.77 8.46 -0.16
CA ILE A 13 -12.36 7.68 -1.33
C ILE A 13 -13.62 7.30 -2.10
N SER A 14 -13.61 7.51 -3.42
CA SER A 14 -14.74 7.14 -4.27
C SER A 14 -14.34 6.99 -5.73
N CYS A 15 -15.04 6.12 -6.47
CA CYS A 15 -14.91 6.01 -7.93
C CYS A 15 -15.32 7.28 -8.68
N ASN A 16 -16.04 8.21 -8.04
CA ASN A 16 -16.32 9.49 -8.65
C ASN A 16 -16.39 10.60 -7.61
N ARG A 17 -15.76 11.75 -7.92
CA ARG A 17 -15.80 12.95 -7.10
C ARG A 17 -17.24 13.37 -6.72
N GLN A 18 -18.22 13.12 -7.58
CA GLN A 18 -19.63 13.45 -7.33
C GLN A 18 -20.22 12.75 -6.09
N PHE A 19 -19.62 11.64 -5.65
CA PHE A 19 -20.04 10.89 -4.48
C PHE A 19 -19.29 11.29 -3.22
N THR A 20 -18.50 12.37 -3.25
CA THR A 20 -17.78 12.92 -2.09
C THR A 20 -18.33 14.29 -1.70
N LYS A 21 -17.92 14.82 -0.54
CA LYS A 21 -18.23 16.22 -0.16
C LYS A 21 -17.68 17.26 -1.15
N TYR A 22 -16.75 16.87 -2.02
CA TYR A 22 -16.13 17.74 -3.02
C TYR A 22 -16.90 17.80 -4.34
N ARG A 23 -18.08 17.17 -4.44
CA ARG A 23 -18.98 17.24 -5.60
C ARG A 23 -19.47 18.66 -5.89
N ASP A 24 -20.27 18.81 -6.95
CA ASP A 24 -20.97 20.06 -7.25
C ASP A 24 -21.72 20.57 -6.00
N PRO A 25 -21.44 21.80 -5.51
CA PRO A 25 -22.04 22.32 -4.29
C PRO A 25 -23.56 22.53 -4.38
N THR A 26 -24.13 22.54 -5.59
CA THR A 26 -25.58 22.60 -5.80
C THR A 26 -26.26 21.25 -5.58
N ASN A 27 -25.51 20.14 -5.64
CA ASN A 27 -26.03 18.81 -5.33
C ASN A 27 -26.13 18.63 -3.80
N GLN A 28 -27.36 18.52 -3.31
CA GLN A 28 -27.69 18.38 -1.88
C GLN A 28 -28.15 16.95 -1.52
N SER A 29 -28.09 15.99 -2.45
CA SER A 29 -28.50 14.60 -2.18
C SER A 29 -27.63 13.97 -1.09
N PRO A 30 -28.11 13.07 -0.23
CA PRO A 30 -27.24 12.40 0.74
C PRO A 30 -26.04 11.72 0.07
N LEU A 31 -24.87 11.76 0.71
CA LEU A 31 -23.71 10.98 0.26
C LEU A 31 -23.90 9.51 0.61
N GLY A 32 -23.44 8.62 -0.25
CA GLY A 32 -23.46 7.18 -0.02
C GLY A 32 -22.53 6.76 1.11
N GLU A 33 -22.79 5.58 1.67
CA GLU A 33 -21.93 4.94 2.67
C GLU A 33 -20.66 4.34 2.04
N TYR A 34 -20.83 3.58 0.97
CA TYR A 34 -19.75 2.90 0.25
C TYR A 34 -18.99 3.84 -0.68
N ALA A 35 -17.74 3.51 -0.99
CA ALA A 35 -16.91 4.31 -1.89
C ALA A 35 -17.52 4.40 -3.30
N CYS A 36 -18.41 3.48 -3.69
CA CYS A 36 -19.12 3.49 -4.95
C CYS A 36 -20.58 3.09 -4.80
N ASP A 37 -21.40 3.52 -5.75
CA ASP A 37 -22.81 3.14 -5.87
C ASP A 37 -23.01 1.77 -6.53
N THR A 38 -21.92 1.19 -7.05
CA THR A 38 -21.86 -0.14 -7.64
C THR A 38 -20.65 -0.89 -7.11
N VAL A 39 -20.76 -2.21 -6.96
CA VAL A 39 -19.70 -3.05 -6.37
C VAL A 39 -18.49 -3.18 -7.30
N GLY A 40 -18.69 -3.22 -8.63
CA GLY A 40 -17.61 -3.44 -9.59
C GLY A 40 -16.42 -2.48 -9.41
N PRO A 41 -16.64 -1.15 -9.38
CA PRO A 41 -15.57 -0.18 -9.16
C PRO A 41 -14.89 -0.21 -7.79
N LEU A 42 -15.34 -1.06 -6.85
CA LEU A 42 -14.66 -1.25 -5.57
C LEU A 42 -13.52 -2.27 -5.66
N HIS A 43 -13.48 -3.09 -6.73
CA HIS A 43 -12.53 -4.18 -6.90
C HIS A 43 -12.53 -5.13 -5.69
N THR A 44 -13.72 -5.49 -5.20
CA THR A 44 -13.92 -6.43 -4.09
C THR A 44 -14.93 -7.49 -4.48
N VAL A 45 -14.93 -8.60 -3.74
CA VAL A 45 -15.91 -9.69 -3.91
C VAL A 45 -17.15 -9.54 -3.02
N LEU A 46 -17.18 -8.54 -2.13
CA LEU A 46 -18.28 -8.35 -1.17
C LEU A 46 -19.52 -7.74 -1.83
N ASN A 47 -20.70 -8.09 -1.33
CA ASN A 47 -21.93 -7.39 -1.66
C ASN A 47 -22.25 -6.31 -0.62
N PHE A 48 -22.97 -5.26 -1.06
CA PHE A 48 -23.43 -4.23 -0.13
C PHE A 48 -24.27 -4.82 1.00
N GLY A 49 -24.03 -4.35 2.23
CA GLY A 49 -24.69 -4.83 3.44
C GLY A 49 -24.10 -6.11 4.03
N GLU A 50 -23.11 -6.74 3.38
CA GLU A 50 -22.34 -7.83 3.99
C GLU A 50 -21.38 -7.30 5.06
N ALA A 51 -21.03 -8.17 6.01
CA ALA A 51 -20.00 -7.87 6.99
C ALA A 51 -18.63 -7.74 6.29
N VAL A 52 -17.82 -6.80 6.74
CA VAL A 52 -16.45 -6.62 6.24
C VAL A 52 -15.58 -7.79 6.67
N ASP A 53 -14.85 -8.36 5.72
CA ASP A 53 -13.83 -9.38 5.93
C ASP A 53 -12.52 -8.87 5.29
N ASP A 54 -11.57 -8.45 6.13
CA ASP A 54 -10.29 -7.87 5.70
C ASP A 54 -9.47 -8.80 4.81
N SER A 55 -9.69 -10.12 4.88
CA SER A 55 -9.05 -11.09 3.98
C SER A 55 -9.50 -10.97 2.51
N LYS A 56 -10.54 -10.16 2.25
CA LYS A 56 -11.11 -9.90 0.91
C LYS A 56 -10.64 -8.57 0.32
N PHE A 57 -9.62 -7.95 0.91
CA PHE A 57 -9.09 -6.67 0.46
C PHE A 57 -7.56 -6.72 0.37
N GLY A 58 -7.01 -5.96 -0.57
CA GLY A 58 -5.57 -5.70 -0.59
C GLY A 58 -5.14 -4.69 0.48
N GLY A 59 -6.10 -3.94 1.04
CA GLY A 59 -5.82 -2.81 1.91
C GLY A 59 -5.16 -1.65 1.16
N CYS A 60 -5.17 -0.47 1.75
CA CYS A 60 -4.53 0.70 1.18
C CYS A 60 -3.69 1.43 2.23
N ALA A 61 -2.76 2.24 1.76
CA ALA A 61 -1.74 2.85 2.60
C ALA A 61 -1.56 4.33 2.30
N LEU A 62 -1.24 5.10 3.34
CA LEU A 62 -0.70 6.44 3.22
C LEU A 62 0.82 6.40 3.39
N ALA A 63 1.51 7.09 2.49
CA ALA A 63 2.94 7.31 2.59
C ALA A 63 3.28 8.79 2.58
N ILE A 64 4.45 9.13 3.12
CA ILE A 64 4.94 10.51 3.27
C ILE A 64 6.38 10.61 2.77
N ALA A 65 6.68 11.74 2.11
CA ALA A 65 8.03 12.17 1.76
C ALA A 65 8.23 13.60 2.26
N TYR A 66 9.26 13.81 3.08
CA TYR A 66 9.63 15.11 3.66
C TYR A 66 10.40 15.97 2.64
N GLU A 67 9.75 16.29 1.52
CA GLU A 67 10.27 17.18 0.47
C GLU A 67 9.13 18.08 -0.05
N SER A 68 9.40 19.39 -0.13
CA SER A 68 8.38 20.40 -0.47
C SER A 68 8.32 20.75 -1.96
N ASP A 69 9.38 20.41 -2.72
CA ASP A 69 9.43 20.53 -4.18
C ASP A 69 9.08 19.19 -4.85
N VAL A 70 7.87 19.13 -5.41
CA VAL A 70 7.35 17.95 -6.11
C VAL A 70 8.28 17.44 -7.22
N LYS A 71 9.11 18.32 -7.81
CA LYS A 71 10.02 17.95 -8.91
C LYS A 71 11.24 17.16 -8.45
N LYS A 72 11.53 17.14 -7.15
CA LYS A 72 12.66 16.39 -6.58
C LYS A 72 12.26 15.02 -6.07
N LEU A 73 10.95 14.79 -5.90
CA LEU A 73 10.42 13.54 -5.39
C LEU A 73 10.72 12.39 -6.34
N LYS A 74 11.07 11.26 -5.73
CA LYS A 74 11.19 9.95 -6.34
C LYS A 74 10.29 8.96 -5.60
N PRO A 75 9.92 7.84 -6.23
CA PRO A 75 9.14 6.81 -5.55
C PRO A 75 9.80 6.32 -4.25
N GLU A 76 11.13 6.23 -4.21
CA GLU A 76 11.88 5.73 -3.04
C GLU A 76 11.93 6.70 -1.86
N ASP A 77 11.54 7.96 -2.06
CA ASP A 77 11.51 8.97 -0.99
C ASP A 77 10.29 8.79 -0.07
N PHE A 78 9.31 7.99 -0.49
CA PHE A 78 8.07 7.78 0.27
C PHE A 78 8.20 6.61 1.25
N THR A 79 7.81 6.85 2.49
CA THR A 79 7.68 5.82 3.54
C THR A 79 6.22 5.69 3.94
N ILE A 80 5.67 4.47 3.94
CA ILE A 80 4.33 4.17 4.43
C ILE A 80 4.26 4.44 5.93
N PHE A 81 3.32 5.28 6.36
CA PHE A 81 3.14 5.66 7.77
C PHE A 81 1.79 5.23 8.34
N SER A 82 0.82 4.86 7.50
CA SER A 82 -0.49 4.39 7.95
C SER A 82 -1.14 3.47 6.93
N VAL A 83 -1.87 2.46 7.40
CA VAL A 83 -2.49 1.43 6.57
C VAL A 83 -3.92 1.19 7.05
N ASN A 84 -4.82 0.88 6.13
CA ASN A 84 -6.17 0.42 6.43
C ASN A 84 -6.48 -0.85 5.63
N HIS A 85 -6.66 -1.98 6.31
CA HIS A 85 -6.87 -3.29 5.68
C HIS A 85 -8.24 -3.42 4.98
N SER A 86 -9.29 -2.76 5.46
CA SER A 86 -10.64 -2.82 4.87
C SER A 86 -10.85 -1.91 3.65
N CYS A 87 -9.77 -1.29 3.17
CA CYS A 87 -9.82 -0.33 2.07
C CYS A 87 -9.91 -1.06 0.71
N VAL A 88 -10.79 -0.68 -0.23
CA VAL A 88 -11.57 0.57 -0.36
C VAL A 88 -13.09 0.39 -0.17
N TRP A 89 -13.56 -0.22 0.92
CA TRP A 89 -14.99 -0.49 1.08
C TRP A 89 -15.87 0.76 1.30
N TYR A 90 -15.58 1.51 2.35
CA TYR A 90 -16.35 2.67 2.75
C TYR A 90 -15.89 3.93 2.03
N ARG A 91 -16.80 4.90 1.82
CA ARG A 91 -16.44 6.21 1.31
C ARG A 91 -15.56 6.95 2.30
N GLU A 92 -15.96 6.96 3.57
CA GLU A 92 -15.19 7.57 4.65
C GLU A 92 -14.28 6.52 5.27
N ILE A 93 -12.97 6.71 5.11
CA ILE A 93 -11.94 5.79 5.60
C ILE A 93 -11.04 6.55 6.57
N SER A 94 -10.67 5.89 7.66
CA SER A 94 -9.80 6.43 8.70
C SER A 94 -8.40 5.84 8.59
N PHE A 95 -7.40 6.68 8.78
CA PHE A 95 -5.99 6.30 8.88
C PHE A 95 -5.42 6.85 10.18
N GLU A 96 -4.88 5.98 11.01
CA GLU A 96 -4.24 6.38 12.26
C GLU A 96 -2.87 6.98 11.96
N VAL A 97 -2.62 8.19 12.44
CA VAL A 97 -1.37 8.92 12.23
C VAL A 97 -0.41 8.58 13.38
N PRO A 98 0.82 8.09 13.12
CA PRO A 98 1.79 7.80 14.17
C PRO A 98 2.03 9.03 15.07
N GLN A 99 2.14 8.81 16.38
CA GLN A 99 2.32 9.87 17.38
C GLN A 99 3.64 10.63 17.21
N ASP A 100 4.65 9.96 16.68
CA ASP A 100 6.02 10.49 16.58
C ASP A 100 6.37 11.05 15.20
N LEU A 101 5.38 11.22 14.30
CA LEU A 101 5.63 11.93 13.04
C LEU A 101 6.10 13.36 13.33
N PRO A 102 7.27 13.78 12.82
CA PRO A 102 7.75 15.15 12.97
C PRO A 102 7.03 16.12 12.04
N GLU A 103 7.13 17.42 12.33
CA GLU A 103 6.66 18.48 11.43
C GLU A 103 7.38 18.43 10.08
N CYS A 104 6.70 18.86 9.02
CA CYS A 104 7.35 19.06 7.73
C CYS A 104 8.40 20.19 7.82
N ASP A 105 9.57 19.99 7.24
CA ASP A 105 10.72 20.92 7.33
C ASP A 105 10.47 22.34 6.76
N ASP A 106 9.41 22.55 5.97
CA ASP A 106 9.10 23.83 5.35
C ASP A 106 7.62 24.24 5.50
N GLU A 107 7.35 25.55 5.46
CA GLU A 107 5.99 26.10 5.55
C GLU A 107 5.06 25.67 4.41
N LYS A 108 5.60 25.26 3.25
CA LYS A 108 4.86 24.71 2.11
C LYS A 108 4.45 23.24 2.35
N GLY A 109 4.97 22.58 3.38
CA GLY A 109 4.62 21.23 3.78
C GLY A 109 5.33 20.12 2.99
N CYS A 110 4.93 18.89 3.27
CA CYS A 110 5.43 17.66 2.66
C CYS A 110 4.53 17.20 1.49
N HIS A 111 4.91 16.09 0.85
CA HIS A 111 4.02 15.35 -0.03
C HIS A 111 3.67 13.99 0.57
N CYS A 112 2.42 13.60 0.39
CA CYS A 112 1.91 12.31 0.78
C CYS A 112 1.25 11.63 -0.41
N THR A 113 1.15 10.32 -0.35
CA THR A 113 0.43 9.50 -1.33
C THR A 113 -0.58 8.61 -0.64
N TRP A 114 -1.74 8.46 -1.27
CA TRP A 114 -2.61 7.32 -1.02
C TRP A 114 -2.29 6.26 -2.07
N ASN A 115 -2.11 5.02 -1.63
CA ASN A 115 -1.63 3.91 -2.45
C ASN A 115 -2.54 2.70 -2.23
N TRP A 116 -2.95 2.04 -3.31
CA TRP A 116 -3.84 0.89 -3.24
C TRP A 116 -3.53 -0.10 -4.37
N ILE A 117 -3.49 -1.37 -4.00
CA ILE A 117 -3.50 -2.51 -4.91
C ILE A 117 -4.60 -3.41 -4.39
N HIS A 118 -5.52 -3.83 -5.26
CA HIS A 118 -6.54 -4.78 -4.87
C HIS A 118 -5.99 -6.20 -4.93
N THR A 119 -6.63 -7.12 -4.23
CA THR A 119 -6.31 -8.55 -4.32
C THR A 119 -6.61 -9.10 -5.72
N ALA A 120 -6.10 -10.28 -6.02
CA ALA A 120 -6.55 -11.04 -7.19
C ALA A 120 -6.83 -12.47 -6.80
N ASN A 121 -7.66 -13.12 -7.61
CA ASN A 121 -8.10 -14.49 -7.45
C ASN A 121 -9.11 -14.72 -6.32
N ASN A 122 -9.61 -13.65 -5.68
CA ASN A 122 -10.83 -13.75 -4.91
C ASN A 122 -12.03 -13.91 -5.84
N GLN A 123 -12.93 -14.83 -5.49
CA GLN A 123 -14.26 -14.94 -6.09
C GLN A 123 -15.28 -15.10 -4.97
N ASN A 124 -16.43 -14.43 -5.08
CA ASN A 124 -17.56 -14.73 -4.20
C ASN A 124 -18.28 -16.02 -4.62
N ALA A 125 -19.28 -16.41 -3.84
CA ALA A 125 -20.06 -17.63 -4.09
C ALA A 125 -20.78 -17.61 -5.46
N GLU A 126 -21.03 -16.43 -6.02
CA GLU A 126 -21.62 -16.24 -7.35
C GLU A 126 -20.59 -16.25 -8.49
N GLY A 127 -19.31 -16.47 -8.20
CA GLY A 127 -18.23 -16.49 -9.18
C GLY A 127 -17.81 -15.11 -9.69
N ARG A 128 -18.19 -14.04 -9.00
CA ARG A 128 -17.72 -12.68 -9.30
C ARG A 128 -16.33 -12.50 -8.68
N GLY A 129 -15.36 -12.17 -9.53
CA GLY A 129 -14.04 -11.74 -9.12
C GLY A 129 -13.87 -10.22 -9.08
N GLU A 130 -12.69 -9.79 -8.64
CA GLU A 130 -12.35 -8.38 -8.36
C GLU A 130 -11.98 -7.56 -9.62
N GLY A 131 -12.02 -8.18 -10.80
CA GLY A 131 -11.71 -7.53 -12.07
C GLY A 131 -10.34 -7.91 -12.62
N TYR A 132 -9.70 -6.98 -13.32
CA TYR A 132 -8.39 -7.16 -13.93
C TYR A 132 -7.29 -7.06 -12.85
N PRO A 133 -6.40 -8.06 -12.69
CA PRO A 133 -5.54 -8.14 -11.50
C PRO A 133 -4.32 -7.22 -11.52
N PHE A 134 -3.92 -6.70 -12.67
CA PHE A 134 -2.64 -6.00 -12.83
C PHE A 134 -2.81 -4.48 -12.81
N GLU A 135 -3.24 -3.95 -11.66
CA GLU A 135 -3.51 -2.52 -11.47
C GLU A 135 -2.96 -2.03 -10.13
N MET A 136 -2.42 -0.81 -10.13
CA MET A 136 -2.11 -0.07 -8.92
C MET A 136 -2.72 1.32 -9.01
N TYR A 137 -3.10 1.86 -7.86
CA TYR A 137 -3.68 3.18 -7.74
C TYR A 137 -2.84 4.02 -6.81
N GLN A 138 -2.49 5.22 -7.27
CA GLN A 138 -1.73 6.17 -6.49
C GLN A 138 -2.31 7.58 -6.67
N ASN A 139 -2.55 8.27 -5.56
CA ASN A 139 -2.96 9.67 -5.55
C ASN A 139 -2.02 10.48 -4.67
N MET A 140 -1.23 11.36 -5.28
CA MET A 140 -0.33 12.27 -4.56
C MET A 140 -1.06 13.55 -4.16
N TYR A 141 -0.80 14.03 -2.94
CA TYR A 141 -1.33 15.29 -2.43
C TYR A 141 -0.33 15.96 -1.50
N ARG A 142 -0.43 17.29 -1.38
CA ARG A 142 0.34 18.04 -0.39
C ARG A 142 -0.24 17.80 1.01
N CYS A 143 0.61 17.51 1.98
CA CYS A 143 0.23 17.26 3.36
C CYS A 143 1.07 18.11 4.34
N ARG A 144 0.56 18.27 5.56
CA ARG A 144 1.23 18.92 6.67
C ARG A 144 1.01 18.12 7.94
N ILE A 145 2.05 18.00 8.75
CA ILE A 145 1.95 17.44 10.10
C ILE A 145 1.85 18.62 11.05
N ASN A 146 0.72 18.73 11.75
CA ASN A 146 0.43 19.84 12.66
C ASN A 146 0.47 19.35 14.11
N ASN A 147 0.93 20.22 15.02
CA ASN A 147 1.05 19.93 16.45
C ASN A 147 1.92 18.68 16.72
N ALA A 148 2.99 18.49 15.94
CA ALA A 148 3.88 17.36 16.15
C ALA A 148 4.70 17.55 17.43
N THR A 149 4.87 16.45 18.16
CA THR A 149 5.83 16.34 19.26
C THR A 149 7.01 15.45 18.92
N GLY A 150 6.89 14.66 17.83
CA GLY A 150 7.97 13.84 17.31
C GLY A 150 9.11 14.69 16.77
N VAL A 151 10.33 14.27 17.06
CA VAL A 151 11.57 14.94 16.61
C VAL A 151 12.49 14.02 15.81
N GLN A 152 12.22 12.71 15.84
CA GLN A 152 13.03 11.76 15.09
C GLN A 152 12.62 11.79 13.61
N PRO A 153 13.60 11.80 12.70
CA PRO A 153 13.30 11.74 11.28
C PRO A 153 12.63 10.40 10.93
N VAL A 154 11.71 10.46 9.97
CA VAL A 154 11.20 9.24 9.32
C VAL A 154 12.33 8.67 8.46
N LEU A 155 12.65 7.40 8.69
CA LEU A 155 13.67 6.69 7.95
C LEU A 155 13.21 6.38 6.52
N THR A 156 14.19 6.28 5.61
CA THR A 156 13.93 5.85 4.23
C THR A 156 13.41 4.42 4.22
N GLY A 157 12.28 4.22 3.52
CA GLY A 157 11.68 2.92 3.36
C GLY A 157 12.56 1.93 2.58
N LYS A 158 12.48 0.65 2.96
CA LYS A 158 12.93 -0.46 2.11
C LYS A 158 11.76 -1.00 1.31
N VAL A 159 12.03 -1.63 0.17
CA VAL A 159 11.00 -2.39 -0.55
C VAL A 159 10.54 -3.52 0.36
N ALA A 160 9.23 -3.60 0.63
CA ALA A 160 8.68 -4.65 1.47
C ALA A 160 8.89 -6.04 0.81
N ALA A 161 9.23 -7.03 1.63
CA ALA A 161 9.31 -8.42 1.20
C ALA A 161 8.02 -9.14 1.62
N GLU A 162 7.67 -10.20 0.88
CA GLU A 162 6.54 -11.06 1.21
C GLU A 162 6.77 -11.66 2.60
N CYS A 163 5.90 -11.34 3.55
CA CYS A 163 5.91 -11.84 4.93
C CYS A 163 5.11 -13.13 5.06
N ILE A 164 4.00 -13.25 4.32
CA ILE A 164 3.15 -14.45 4.28
C ILE A 164 3.00 -14.85 2.83
N ASN A 165 3.31 -16.11 2.51
CA ASN A 165 3.16 -16.61 1.15
C ASN A 165 1.69 -16.97 0.83
N GLY A 166 1.38 -17.22 -0.44
CA GLY A 166 0.02 -17.53 -0.90
C GLY A 166 -0.66 -18.79 -0.31
N ASN A 167 -0.01 -19.53 0.59
CA ASN A 167 -0.65 -20.60 1.38
C ASN A 167 -0.90 -20.25 2.86
N GLY A 168 -0.60 -19.01 3.26
CA GLY A 168 -0.75 -18.54 4.63
C GLY A 168 0.42 -18.87 5.55
N THR A 169 1.59 -19.26 5.01
CA THR A 169 2.78 -19.55 5.82
C THR A 169 3.70 -18.34 5.89
N GLU A 170 4.10 -17.98 7.11
CA GLU A 170 5.14 -16.98 7.38
C GLU A 170 6.44 -17.31 6.64
N THR A 171 7.03 -16.30 6.02
CA THR A 171 8.34 -16.40 5.39
C THR A 171 9.41 -15.92 6.35
N SER A 172 10.65 -16.36 6.16
CA SER A 172 11.80 -15.78 6.88
C SER A 172 12.22 -14.40 6.35
N GLY A 173 11.47 -13.85 5.38
CA GLY A 173 11.83 -12.64 4.65
C GLY A 173 11.15 -11.37 5.15
N CYS A 174 10.26 -11.46 6.14
CA CYS A 174 9.50 -10.30 6.59
C CYS A 174 10.41 -9.17 7.09
N LEU A 175 10.11 -7.94 6.67
CA LEU A 175 10.92 -6.76 6.97
C LEU A 175 10.23 -5.85 7.99
N ASP A 176 10.89 -5.70 9.14
CA ASP A 176 10.57 -4.66 10.11
C ASP A 176 11.03 -3.28 9.61
N GLY A 177 10.43 -2.25 10.19
CA GLY A 177 10.81 -0.87 9.98
C GLY A 177 10.16 -0.22 8.75
N PRO A 178 10.73 0.90 8.29
CA PRO A 178 10.15 1.74 7.24
C PRO A 178 10.10 0.96 5.92
N LYS A 179 8.94 1.04 5.25
CA LYS A 179 8.69 0.38 3.98
C LYS A 179 8.20 1.38 2.93
N THR A 180 8.62 1.21 1.67
CA THR A 180 8.16 2.04 0.55
C THR A 180 6.77 1.61 0.07
N PRO A 181 5.99 2.50 -0.58
CA PRO A 181 4.86 2.08 -1.40
C PRO A 181 5.25 1.06 -2.45
N PHE A 182 4.29 0.24 -2.87
CA PHE A 182 4.46 -0.63 -4.03
C PHE A 182 4.37 0.17 -5.32
N VAL A 183 5.37 -0.01 -6.18
CA VAL A 183 5.32 0.32 -7.60
C VAL A 183 5.39 -1.00 -8.35
N TRP A 184 4.29 -1.36 -8.99
CA TRP A 184 4.08 -2.70 -9.53
C TRP A 184 3.30 -2.67 -10.85
N SER A 185 3.68 -3.55 -11.76
CA SER A 185 3.04 -3.76 -13.05
C SER A 185 3.04 -2.51 -13.94
N GLN A 186 4.10 -1.71 -13.84
CA GLN A 186 4.34 -0.54 -14.68
C GLN A 186 5.34 -0.87 -15.80
N ALA A 187 5.38 -0.01 -16.82
CA ALA A 187 6.37 -0.16 -17.90
C ALA A 187 7.81 0.03 -17.39
N GLU A 188 7.99 0.85 -16.35
CA GLU A 188 9.27 1.22 -15.76
C GLU A 188 9.09 1.51 -14.26
N GLY A 189 10.17 1.41 -13.49
CA GLY A 189 10.19 1.86 -12.08
C GLY A 189 9.55 0.91 -11.07
N ASP A 190 9.16 -0.30 -11.49
CA ASP A 190 8.68 -1.32 -10.56
C ASP A 190 9.74 -1.61 -9.49
N ASN A 191 9.32 -1.52 -8.22
CA ASN A 191 10.18 -1.85 -7.08
C ASN A 191 9.89 -3.25 -6.52
N ILE A 192 8.77 -3.85 -6.92
CA ILE A 192 8.37 -5.20 -6.54
C ILE A 192 8.07 -6.03 -7.77
N VAL A 193 8.58 -7.26 -7.79
CA VAL A 193 8.35 -8.22 -8.87
C VAL A 193 7.59 -9.40 -8.29
N SER A 194 6.26 -9.30 -8.37
CA SER A 194 5.36 -10.38 -7.98
C SER A 194 4.50 -10.81 -9.17
N GLN A 195 4.25 -12.12 -9.26
CA GLN A 195 3.29 -12.71 -10.19
C GLN A 195 1.87 -12.79 -9.60
N VAL A 196 1.72 -12.45 -8.32
CA VAL A 196 0.45 -12.41 -7.60
C VAL A 196 0.21 -11.00 -7.04
N CYS A 197 -1.05 -10.61 -6.92
CA CYS A 197 -1.41 -9.31 -6.38
C CYS A 197 -0.98 -9.17 -4.92
N LEU A 198 -0.75 -7.92 -4.51
CA LEU A 198 -0.09 -7.56 -3.28
C LEU A 198 -1.16 -7.16 -2.26
N SER A 199 -1.27 -7.86 -1.14
CA SER A 199 -2.02 -7.35 0.02
C SER A 199 -1.07 -6.74 1.05
N SER A 200 -1.55 -5.69 1.72
CA SER A 200 -0.81 -5.03 2.81
C SER A 200 -0.50 -6.04 3.93
N LEU A 201 -1.44 -6.94 4.22
CA LEU A 201 -1.28 -7.98 5.23
C LEU A 201 -0.15 -8.97 4.88
N GLU A 202 -0.13 -9.49 3.67
CA GLU A 202 0.88 -10.48 3.23
C GLU A 202 2.30 -9.91 3.19
N TYR A 203 2.44 -8.58 3.16
CA TYR A 203 3.73 -7.88 3.14
C TYR A 203 4.10 -7.22 4.48
N GLY A 204 3.43 -7.63 5.57
CA GLY A 204 3.79 -7.23 6.93
C GLY A 204 3.45 -5.78 7.27
N PHE A 205 2.53 -5.15 6.51
CA PHE A 205 1.98 -3.86 6.89
C PHE A 205 0.89 -4.05 7.93
N GLN A 206 1.17 -3.63 9.17
CA GLN A 206 0.19 -3.70 10.25
C GLN A 206 -0.98 -2.77 9.98
N ASN A 207 -2.18 -3.11 10.41
CA ASN A 207 -3.33 -2.20 10.30
C ASN A 207 -3.12 -0.99 11.22
N GLY A 208 -3.43 0.21 10.73
CA GLY A 208 -3.25 1.46 11.47
C GLY A 208 -1.89 2.12 11.28
N ALA A 209 -1.44 2.83 12.31
CA ALA A 209 -0.21 3.63 12.30
C ALA A 209 1.04 2.73 12.27
N GLN A 210 2.00 3.03 11.39
CA GLN A 210 3.30 2.38 11.38
C GLN A 210 4.25 3.15 12.32
N ASN A 211 4.54 2.58 13.48
CA ASN A 211 5.29 3.26 14.55
C ASN A 211 6.79 2.89 14.58
N ASP A 212 7.23 1.97 13.73
CA ASP A 212 8.61 1.48 13.62
C ASP A 212 9.41 2.18 12.51
N ILE A 213 8.91 3.32 12.01
CA ILE A 213 9.47 4.01 10.83
C ILE A 213 10.51 5.09 11.19
N PHE A 214 10.86 5.23 12.47
CA PHE A 214 11.68 6.34 12.98
C PHE A 214 13.11 5.91 13.28
N ASP A 215 14.03 6.86 13.23
CA ASP A 215 15.41 6.68 13.70
C ASP A 215 15.42 6.66 15.23
N THR A 216 14.93 5.58 15.84
CA THR A 216 15.17 5.35 17.26
C THR A 216 16.61 4.89 17.38
N LYS A 217 17.50 5.79 17.82
CA LYS A 217 18.75 5.33 18.41
C LYS A 217 18.39 4.29 19.47
N PRO A 218 19.06 3.13 19.53
CA PRO A 218 18.91 2.26 20.67
C PRO A 218 19.20 3.12 21.90
N ASP A 219 18.22 3.25 22.79
CA ASP A 219 18.52 3.65 24.15
C ASP A 219 19.46 2.55 24.65
N ASP A 220 20.74 2.88 24.85
CA ASP A 220 21.61 2.05 25.66
C ASP A 220 20.91 1.95 27.01
N ASP A 221 20.28 0.80 27.27
CA ASP A 221 19.54 0.53 28.49
C ASP A 221 20.37 0.99 29.70
N ASP A 222 19.72 1.77 30.56
CA ASP A 222 20.16 2.14 31.89
C ASP A 222 20.50 0.87 32.69
N ASP A 223 21.72 0.36 32.57
CA ASP A 223 22.34 -0.52 33.57
C ASP A 223 22.81 0.35 34.76
N ASP A 224 21.83 0.97 35.42
CA ASP A 224 21.94 1.49 36.77
C ASP A 224 21.93 0.27 37.72
N ASN A 225 23.07 -0.40 37.85
CA ASN A 225 23.40 -1.27 38.98
C ASN A 225 24.85 -1.04 39.41
N ASP A 226 25.11 0.18 39.87
CA ASP A 226 26.16 0.45 40.85
C ASP A 226 25.67 -0.07 42.22
N ASP A 227 25.92 -1.34 42.53
CA ASP A 227 26.26 -1.72 43.90
C ASP A 227 27.18 -2.96 43.94
N LYS A 228 28.24 -2.79 44.70
CA LYS A 228 29.39 -3.68 44.88
C LYS A 228 28.98 -5.02 45.48
N ASP A 229 29.71 -6.08 45.14
CA ASP A 229 30.61 -6.69 46.12
C ASP A 229 31.49 -7.80 45.51
N ASP A 230 32.78 -7.68 45.82
CA ASP A 230 33.80 -8.70 45.67
C ASP A 230 33.43 -9.98 46.42
N ASN A 231 33.51 -11.16 45.78
CA ASN A 231 34.40 -12.26 46.20
C ASN A 231 34.09 -13.61 45.53
N ASP A 232 35.15 -14.16 44.94
CA ASP A 232 35.70 -15.49 45.28
C ASP A 232 34.99 -16.76 44.73
N LYS A 233 35.77 -17.43 43.86
CA LYS A 233 36.10 -18.87 43.86
C LYS A 233 35.29 -19.90 43.06
N ASP A 234 36.16 -20.68 42.38
CA ASP A 234 36.12 -22.13 42.14
C ASP A 234 35.25 -22.62 40.97
N LYS A 235 35.90 -23.11 39.90
CA LYS A 235 36.14 -24.54 39.58
C LYS A 235 34.94 -25.14 38.85
N ASP A 236 35.04 -26.08 37.92
CA ASP A 236 36.08 -26.79 37.19
C ASP A 236 35.31 -27.39 35.98
N GLU A 237 36.02 -27.69 34.89
CA GLU A 237 35.86 -28.87 34.00
C GLU A 237 34.44 -29.40 33.68
N ASP A 238 34.06 -29.51 32.39
CA ASP A 238 34.41 -30.73 31.62
C ASP A 238 33.88 -30.69 30.17
N GLU A 239 34.49 -31.56 29.37
CA GLU A 239 34.50 -31.75 27.92
C GLU A 239 33.17 -32.22 27.28
N GLY A 240 33.06 -32.10 25.95
CA GLY A 240 31.94 -32.70 25.22
C GLY A 240 31.91 -32.50 23.69
N GLU A 241 32.74 -33.28 23.01
CA GLU A 241 32.91 -33.52 21.57
C GLU A 241 31.78 -33.25 20.54
N ALA A 242 32.26 -32.89 19.35
CA ALA A 242 31.57 -32.80 18.08
C ALA A 242 31.11 -34.15 17.49
N LYS A 243 30.03 -34.12 16.68
CA LYS A 243 29.85 -35.03 15.54
C LYS A 243 29.27 -34.31 14.32
N LYS A 244 29.95 -34.52 13.19
CA LYS A 244 29.49 -34.34 11.81
C LYS A 244 28.57 -35.51 11.42
N ASP A 245 27.76 -35.30 10.38
CA ASP A 245 27.44 -36.22 9.26
C ASP A 245 26.42 -35.48 8.36
N GLU A 246 26.80 -34.99 7.17
CA GLU A 246 26.79 -35.65 5.84
C GLU A 246 25.44 -35.56 5.08
N ASP A 247 25.52 -34.81 3.97
CA ASP A 247 24.90 -34.96 2.64
C ASP A 247 23.48 -35.52 2.47
N GLN A 248 22.64 -34.74 1.77
CA GLN A 248 21.90 -35.26 0.62
C GLN A 248 21.56 -34.17 -0.42
N LYS A 249 22.03 -34.43 -1.66
CA LYS A 249 21.66 -33.78 -2.92
C LYS A 249 20.31 -34.31 -3.41
N GLU A 250 19.62 -33.46 -4.19
CA GLU A 250 18.70 -33.71 -5.33
C GLU A 250 17.55 -32.69 -5.25
N GLY A 251 17.05 -32.03 -6.28
CA GLY A 251 17.27 -32.03 -7.72
C GLY A 251 16.43 -30.89 -8.32
N LYS A 252 16.88 -30.31 -9.43
CA LYS A 252 16.24 -29.21 -10.15
C LYS A 252 15.38 -29.76 -11.29
N PRO A 253 14.20 -29.18 -11.56
CA PRO A 253 13.69 -29.04 -12.93
C PRO A 253 13.51 -27.54 -13.23
N GLU A 254 14.24 -26.96 -14.18
CA GLU A 254 13.91 -26.90 -15.62
C GLU A 254 12.63 -26.11 -15.93
N ASP A 255 12.91 -24.85 -16.23
CA ASP A 255 12.22 -23.84 -17.01
C ASP A 255 11.57 -24.38 -18.30
N ALA A 256 10.29 -24.04 -18.54
CA ALA A 256 9.68 -24.13 -19.86
C ALA A 256 8.45 -23.22 -19.99
N SER A 257 8.44 -22.50 -21.11
CA SER A 257 7.36 -21.70 -21.72
C SER A 257 7.19 -20.29 -21.12
N GLY A 258 7.46 -19.18 -21.81
CA GLY A 258 7.46 -18.91 -23.24
C GLY A 258 6.28 -18.01 -23.59
N GLN A 259 6.42 -16.70 -23.44
CA GLN A 259 5.44 -15.71 -23.91
C GLN A 259 6.13 -14.63 -24.78
N PRO A 260 5.45 -14.12 -25.82
CA PRO A 260 6.05 -13.31 -26.88
C PRO A 260 6.32 -11.87 -26.40
N PRO A 261 7.27 -11.16 -27.05
CA PRO A 261 7.64 -9.80 -26.66
C PRO A 261 6.49 -8.81 -26.96
N TYR A 262 6.12 -8.01 -25.97
CA TYR A 262 5.28 -6.83 -26.15
C TYR A 262 6.14 -5.70 -26.72
N SER A 263 5.73 -5.13 -27.85
CA SER A 263 6.40 -4.00 -28.50
C SER A 263 5.90 -2.68 -27.90
N PRO A 264 6.78 -1.73 -27.56
CA PRO A 264 6.37 -0.44 -27.04
C PRO A 264 5.78 0.44 -28.15
N HIS A 265 4.65 1.09 -27.88
CA HIS A 265 4.20 2.21 -28.68
C HIS A 265 4.71 3.51 -28.05
N GLU A 266 5.48 4.25 -28.85
CA GLU A 266 6.12 5.52 -28.53
C GLU A 266 5.14 6.70 -28.36
N SER A 267 5.60 7.60 -27.51
CA SER A 267 5.64 9.06 -27.64
C SER A 267 4.61 9.90 -26.88
N ILE A 268 5.23 10.79 -26.11
CA ILE A 268 4.74 11.87 -25.26
C ILE A 268 4.53 13.10 -26.17
N ASP A 269 3.48 13.88 -25.93
CA ASP A 269 3.45 15.28 -26.38
C ASP A 269 3.16 16.22 -25.20
N GLU A 270 3.91 17.31 -25.22
CA GLU A 270 4.08 18.34 -24.22
C GLU A 270 2.93 19.36 -24.29
N THR A 271 2.04 19.39 -23.29
CA THR A 271 1.41 20.65 -22.87
C THR A 271 1.10 20.61 -21.38
N GLY A 272 1.79 21.46 -20.63
CA GLY A 272 1.55 21.65 -19.20
C GLY A 272 0.11 22.13 -18.93
N TRP A 273 -0.38 21.72 -17.75
CA TRP A 273 -1.68 21.99 -17.15
C TRP A 273 -2.85 21.11 -17.64
N ALA A 274 -2.97 19.94 -17.02
CA ALA A 274 -4.23 19.23 -16.90
C ALA A 274 -4.53 18.99 -15.42
N VAL A 275 -5.68 19.48 -14.97
CA VAL A 275 -6.36 18.95 -13.79
C VAL A 275 -6.97 17.63 -14.26
N PRO A 276 -6.64 16.45 -13.70
CA PRO A 276 -7.20 15.22 -14.25
C PRO A 276 -8.65 15.07 -13.78
N GLU A 277 -9.58 15.44 -14.67
CA GLU A 277 -10.86 14.74 -14.77
C GLU A 277 -10.59 13.39 -15.44
N ILE A 278 -10.85 12.29 -14.73
CA ILE A 278 -10.94 10.96 -15.33
C ILE A 278 -12.35 10.45 -15.07
N SER A 279 -13.15 10.46 -16.13
CA SER A 279 -14.42 9.75 -16.25
C SER A 279 -14.11 8.31 -16.64
N ILE A 280 -14.65 7.34 -15.88
CA ILE A 280 -14.55 5.92 -16.20
C ILE A 280 -15.48 5.65 -17.41
N GLY A 281 -14.91 5.64 -18.61
CA GLY A 281 -15.61 5.36 -19.85
C GLY A 281 -15.70 3.86 -20.14
N ILE A 282 -16.90 3.31 -20.09
CA ILE A 282 -17.22 1.96 -20.61
C ILE A 282 -17.27 2.03 -22.15
N PRO A 283 -16.66 1.08 -22.90
CA PRO A 283 -16.86 1.02 -24.35
C PRO A 283 -18.27 0.49 -24.67
N LEU A 284 -19.11 1.34 -25.27
CA LEU A 284 -20.34 0.91 -25.92
C LEU A 284 -19.99 0.08 -27.16
N VAL A 285 -20.28 -1.22 -27.10
CA VAL A 285 -20.21 -2.13 -28.24
C VAL A 285 -21.21 -1.69 -29.30
N GLY A 286 -20.69 -1.37 -30.49
CA GLY A 286 -21.48 -0.88 -31.62
C GLY A 286 -22.54 -1.87 -32.10
N SER A 287 -23.80 -1.40 -32.14
CA SER A 287 -24.85 -2.03 -32.95
C SER A 287 -24.55 -1.80 -34.42
N THR A 288 -24.41 -2.88 -35.17
CA THR A 288 -24.29 -2.87 -36.62
C THR A 288 -25.63 -2.50 -37.25
N LEU A 289 -25.60 -1.42 -38.03
CA LEU A 289 -26.70 -0.88 -38.81
C LEU A 289 -26.96 -1.78 -40.03
N GLY A 290 -28.14 -2.41 -40.09
CA GLY A 290 -28.63 -3.09 -41.29
C GLY A 290 -29.33 -2.10 -42.22
N PHE A 291 -28.69 -1.76 -43.34
CA PHE A 291 -29.32 -1.12 -44.50
C PHE A 291 -29.81 -2.21 -45.46
N PHE A 292 -31.10 -2.21 -45.82
CA PHE A 292 -31.57 -2.77 -47.09
C PHE A 292 -32.75 -1.95 -47.67
N LEU A 293 -32.41 -1.26 -48.76
CA LEU A 293 -33.17 -0.83 -49.95
C LEU A 293 -34.71 -0.97 -49.98
N GLY A 294 -35.35 0.11 -50.41
CA GLY A 294 -36.81 0.24 -50.57
C GLY A 294 -37.40 -0.28 -51.88
N ARG A 295 -38.71 -0.04 -52.05
CA ARG A 295 -39.37 0.35 -53.31
C ARG A 295 -40.87 0.63 -53.14
N VAL A 296 -41.28 1.73 -53.78
CA VAL A 296 -42.61 2.20 -54.23
C VAL A 296 -43.66 2.54 -53.17
#